data_AF-A0A524D9H0-F1
#
_entry.id   AF-A0A524D9H0-F1
#
_cell.length_a   1.000
_cell.length_b   1.000
_cell.length_c   1.000
_cell.angle_alpha   90.00
_cell.angle_beta   90.00
_cell.angle_gamma   90.00
#
_symmetry.space_group_name_H-M   'P 1'
#
loop_
_entity.id
_entity.type
_entity.pdbx_description
1 polymer ?
#
loop_
_entity_poly.entity_id
_entity_poly.type
_entity_poly.pdbx_seq_one_letter_code
_entity_poly.pdbx_strand_id
1 'polypeptide(L)'
;MADLKVIKKDGSIEDFDIEKIIHSLQAAGLTEKLAKEVADKVTDELYKVESSQIREKVLKYLKKEDPELAKQMIQYDINKKEKQEGMREEFIV
;
A
#
# COMPACT_ATOMS: atom_id res chain seq x y z
N MET A 1 -12.91 6.61 2.01
CA MET A 1 -11.64 6.20 1.39
C MET A 1 -10.59 7.21 1.82
N ALA A 2 -9.33 6.82 2.02
CA ALA A 2 -8.30 7.80 2.36
C ALA A 2 -7.95 8.61 1.12
N ASP A 3 -7.89 9.94 1.23
CA ASP A 3 -7.47 10.81 0.14
C ASP A 3 -5.96 10.64 -0.10
N LEU A 4 -5.58 10.25 -1.32
CA LEU A 4 -4.17 10.08 -1.69
C LEU A 4 -3.51 11.45 -1.83
N LYS A 5 -2.36 11.63 -1.17
CA LYS A 5 -1.57 12.87 -1.24
C LYS A 5 -0.23 12.63 -1.92
N VAL A 6 0.22 13.60 -2.68
CA VAL A 6 1.50 13.57 -3.42
C VAL A 6 2.45 14.60 -2.81
N ILE A 7 3.69 14.17 -2.57
CA ILE A 7 4.78 15.07 -2.17
C ILE A 7 5.49 15.52 -3.44
N LYS A 8 5.46 16.82 -3.72
CA LYS A 8 6.14 17.41 -4.87
C LYS A 8 7.65 17.49 -4.65
N LYS A 9 8.39 17.76 -5.73
CA LYS A 9 9.86 17.89 -5.69
C LYS A 9 10.35 18.97 -4.71
N ASP A 10 9.57 20.02 -4.52
CA ASP A 10 9.84 21.11 -3.56
C ASP A 10 9.47 20.75 -2.11
N GLY A 11 8.94 19.55 -1.87
CA GLY A 11 8.48 19.07 -0.57
C GLY A 11 7.05 19.49 -0.20
N SER A 12 6.37 20.28 -1.03
CA SER A 12 4.97 20.63 -0.80
C SER A 12 4.05 19.42 -0.98
N ILE A 13 2.90 19.43 -0.30
CA ILE A 13 1.91 18.34 -0.33
C ILE A 13 0.64 18.84 -1.01
N GLU A 14 0.15 18.08 -1.97
CA GLU A 14 -1.11 18.33 -2.65
C GLU A 14 -1.96 17.05 -2.78
N ASP A 15 -3.23 17.21 -3.12
CA ASP A 15 -4.10 16.09 -3.40
C ASP A 15 -3.75 15.45 -4.74
N PHE A 16 -3.79 14.13 -4.78
CA PHE A 16 -3.57 13.37 -6.02
C PHE A 16 -4.68 13.70 -7.02
N ASP A 17 -4.26 14.06 -8.22
CA ASP A 17 -5.15 14.39 -9.33
C ASP A 17 -4.72 13.60 -10.57
N ILE A 18 -5.58 12.67 -10.99
CA ILE A 18 -5.35 11.80 -12.15
C ILE A 18 -5.24 12.60 -13.46
N GLU A 19 -5.92 13.74 -13.57
CA GLU A 19 -5.89 14.58 -14.78
C GLU A 19 -4.50 15.14 -15.04
N LYS A 20 -3.68 15.35 -13.99
CA LYS A 20 -2.27 15.76 -14.16
C LYS A 20 -1.45 14.70 -14.89
N ILE A 21 -1.72 13.42 -14.65
CA ILE A 21 -1.06 12.32 -15.36
C ILE A 21 -1.54 12.27 -16.81
N ILE A 22 -2.86 12.34 -17.03
CA ILE A 22 -3.46 12.30 -18.37
C ILE A 22 -2.91 13.43 -19.24
N HIS A 23 -2.93 14.68 -18.74
CA HIS A 23 -2.40 15.84 -19.46
C HIS A 23 -0.90 15.71 -19.75
N SER A 24 -0.11 15.20 -18.80
CA SER A 24 1.32 14.97 -19.03
C SER A 24 1.57 13.93 -20.13
N LEU A 25 0.76 12.88 -20.20
CA LEU A 25 0.86 11.85 -21.23
C LEU A 25 0.43 12.37 -22.60
N GLN A 26 -0.66 13.13 -22.67
CA GLN A 26 -1.11 13.79 -23.90
C GLN A 26 -0.07 14.79 -24.42
N ALA A 27 0.56 15.57 -23.53
CA ALA A 27 1.66 16.48 -23.90
C ALA A 27 2.89 15.74 -24.46
N ALA A 28 3.10 14.49 -24.06
CA ALA A 28 4.13 13.61 -24.63
C ALA A 28 3.73 12.96 -25.97
N GLY A 29 2.51 13.23 -26.47
CA GLY A 29 2.02 12.75 -27.76
C GLY A 29 1.16 11.48 -27.70
N LEU A 30 0.74 11.03 -26.50
CA LEU A 30 -0.18 9.89 -26.39
C LEU A 30 -1.60 10.30 -26.80
N THR A 31 -2.33 9.34 -27.38
CA THR A 31 -3.77 9.50 -27.61
C THR A 31 -4.51 9.58 -26.28
N GLU A 32 -5.62 10.31 -26.25
CA GLU A 32 -6.45 10.45 -25.05
C GLU A 32 -6.85 9.09 -24.44
N LYS A 33 -7.26 8.14 -25.30
CA LYS A 33 -7.63 6.80 -24.86
C LYS A 33 -6.49 6.09 -24.13
N LEU A 34 -5.29 6.08 -24.72
CA LEU A 34 -4.14 5.42 -24.11
C LEU A 34 -3.66 6.15 -22.86
N ALA A 35 -3.70 7.48 -22.85
CA ALA A 35 -3.36 8.29 -21.68
C ALA A 35 -4.26 7.95 -20.48
N LYS A 36 -5.58 7.84 -20.69
CA LYS A 36 -6.56 7.42 -19.68
C LYS A 36 -6.29 6.00 -19.19
N GLU A 37 -6.12 5.04 -20.09
CA GLU A 37 -5.84 3.65 -19.73
C GLU A 37 -4.56 3.49 -18.88
N VAL A 38 -3.51 4.25 -19.19
CA VAL A 38 -2.27 4.24 -18.42
C VAL A 38 -2.47 4.92 -17.07
N ALA A 39 -3.15 6.08 -17.02
CA ALA A 39 -3.43 6.78 -15.78
C ALA A 39 -4.25 5.94 -14.79
N ASP A 40 -5.26 5.22 -15.29
CA ASP A 40 -6.08 4.31 -14.47
C ASP A 40 -5.23 3.18 -13.88
N LYS A 41 -4.39 2.52 -14.70
CA LYS A 41 -3.51 1.43 -14.22
C LYS A 41 -2.54 1.90 -13.13
N VAL A 42 -1.90 3.05 -13.33
CA VAL A 42 -0.99 3.64 -12.33
C VAL A 42 -1.75 3.96 -11.05
N THR A 43 -2.95 4.55 -11.18
CA THR A 43 -3.80 4.91 -10.04
C THR A 43 -4.21 3.67 -9.24
N ASP A 44 -4.62 2.60 -9.92
CA ASP A 44 -4.96 1.31 -9.31
C ASP A 44 -3.80 0.70 -8.52
N GLU A 45 -2.57 0.84 -9.01
CA GLU A 45 -1.37 0.36 -8.31
C GLU A 45 -1.08 1.20 -7.06
N LEU A 46 -1.31 2.52 -7.10
CA LEU A 46 -1.12 3.39 -5.93
C LEU A 46 -2.05 3.04 -4.76
N TYR A 47 -3.25 2.52 -5.04
CA TYR A 47 -4.20 2.06 -4.02
C TYR A 47 -3.94 0.64 -3.52
N LYS A 48 -3.06 -0.12 -4.17
CA LYS A 48 -2.68 -1.47 -3.76
C LYS A 48 -1.44 -1.41 -2.88
N VAL A 49 -1.63 -1.76 -1.63
CA VAL A 49 -0.52 -1.97 -0.68
C VAL A 49 -0.63 -3.37 -0.13
N GLU A 50 0.50 -4.08 -0.04
CA GLU A 50 0.48 -5.39 0.57
C GLU A 50 0.20 -5.26 2.07
N SER A 51 -0.60 -6.18 2.62
CA SER A 51 -0.90 -6.20 4.05
C SER A 51 0.36 -6.35 4.91
N SER A 52 1.39 -7.04 4.39
CA SER A 52 2.74 -7.14 4.95
C SER A 52 3.39 -5.76 5.14
N GLN A 53 3.34 -4.90 4.11
CA GLN A 53 3.91 -3.54 4.17
C GLN A 53 3.17 -2.66 5.16
N ILE A 54 1.84 -2.79 5.26
CA ILE A 54 1.06 -2.13 6.33
C ILE A 54 1.56 -2.63 7.70
N ARG A 55 1.68 -3.95 7.88
CA ARG A 55 2.13 -4.59 9.12
C ARG A 55 3.50 -4.07 9.56
N GLU A 56 4.45 -3.98 8.63
CA GLU A 56 5.80 -3.48 8.87
C GLU A 56 5.81 -2.02 9.32
N LYS A 57 5.03 -1.15 8.66
CA LYS A 57 4.88 0.25 9.07
C LYS A 57 4.31 0.34 10.48
N VAL A 58 3.25 -0.41 10.78
CA VAL A 58 2.64 -0.46 12.11
C VAL A 58 3.67 -0.87 13.16
N LEU A 59 4.40 -1.97 12.94
CA LEU A 59 5.43 -2.44 13.87
C LEU A 59 6.58 -1.43 14.04
N LYS A 60 6.98 -0.74 12.96
CA LYS A 60 8.00 0.31 13.02
C LYS A 60 7.59 1.47 13.95
N TYR A 61 6.33 1.90 13.89
CA TYR A 61 5.82 2.95 14.76
C TYR A 61 5.61 2.44 16.19
N LEU A 62 5.01 1.25 16.36
CA LEU A 62 4.85 0.65 17.70
C LEU A 62 6.19 0.48 18.40
N LYS A 63 7.25 0.01 17.72
CA LYS A 63 8.58 -0.10 18.33
C LYS A 63 9.14 1.22 18.89
N LYS A 64 8.68 2.36 18.38
CA LYS A 64 9.09 3.69 18.85
C LYS A 64 8.21 4.18 19.99
N GLU A 65 6.90 4.01 19.86
CA GLU A 65 5.91 4.56 20.80
C GLU A 65 5.65 3.62 22.00
N ASP A 66 5.53 2.31 21.75
CA ASP A 66 5.30 1.27 22.75
C ASP A 66 5.96 -0.07 22.32
N PRO A 67 7.23 -0.29 22.73
CA PRO A 67 7.97 -1.51 22.41
C PRO A 67 7.32 -2.79 22.93
N GLU A 68 6.52 -2.73 24.00
CA GLU A 68 5.90 -3.92 24.58
C GLU A 68 4.69 -4.35 23.74
N LEU A 69 3.86 -3.39 23.31
CA LEU A 69 2.82 -3.66 22.31
C LEU A 69 3.41 -4.19 21.02
N ALA A 70 4.57 -3.70 20.58
CA ALA A 70 5.24 -4.24 19.39
C ALA A 70 5.58 -5.74 19.55
N LYS A 71 6.05 -6.17 20.74
CA LYS A 71 6.33 -7.60 21.02
C LYS A 71 5.04 -8.42 21.03
N GLN A 72 4.00 -7.94 21.70
CA GLN A 72 2.70 -8.63 21.74
C GLN A 72 2.11 -8.81 20.34
N MET A 73 2.24 -7.77 19.50
CA MET A 73 1.80 -7.76 18.12
C MET A 73 2.56 -8.79 17.26
N ILE A 74 3.87 -8.96 17.48
CA ILE A 74 4.69 -10.00 16.83
C ILE A 74 4.26 -11.39 17.30
N GLN A 75 4.06 -11.58 18.60
CA GLN A 75 3.63 -12.86 19.15
C GLN A 75 2.26 -13.29 18.60
N TYR A 76 1.34 -12.33 18.45
CA TYR A 76 0.04 -12.58 17.81
C TYR A 76 0.19 -13.11 16.39
N ASP A 77 1.09 -12.52 15.58
CA ASP A 77 1.33 -12.98 14.21
C ASP A 77 1.90 -14.39 14.15
N ILE A 78 2.84 -14.71 15.05
CA ILE A 78 3.43 -16.06 15.16
C ILE A 78 2.33 -17.08 15.48
N ASN A 79 1.55 -16.84 16.53
CA ASN A 79 0.48 -17.73 16.96
C ASN A 79 -0.58 -17.92 15.85
N LYS A 80 -0.89 -16.85 15.11
CA LYS A 80 -1.82 -16.92 13.99
C LYS A 80 -1.28 -17.78 12.86
N LYS A 81 0.02 -17.70 12.56
CA LYS A 81 0.68 -18.48 11.53
C LYS A 81 0.73 -19.97 11.90
N GLU A 82 1.14 -20.30 13.13
CA GLU A 82 1.16 -21.68 13.63
C GLU A 82 -0.22 -22.33 13.56
N LYS A 83 -1.28 -21.59 13.92
CA LYS A 83 -2.67 -22.07 13.80
C LYS A 83 -3.08 -22.34 12.35
N GLN A 84 -2.63 -21.51 11.40
CA GLN A 84 -2.91 -21.73 9.98
C GLN A 84 -2.16 -22.93 9.40
N GLU A 85 -0.93 -23.16 9.85
CA GLU A 85 -0.12 -24.32 9.45
C GLU A 85 -0.69 -25.62 10.02
N GLY A 86 -1.05 -25.65 11.30
CA GLY A 86 -1.69 -26.82 11.92
C GLY A 86 -3.02 -27.21 11.25
N MET A 87 -3.87 -26.24 10.91
CA MET A 87 -5.09 -26.52 10.14
C MET A 87 -4.78 -27.09 8.75
N ARG A 88 -3.77 -26.56 8.04
CA ARG A 88 -3.40 -27.07 6.71
C ARG A 88 -2.94 -28.53 6.76
N GLU A 89 -2.21 -28.92 7.79
CA GLU A 89 -1.78 -30.30 8.00
C GLU A 89 -2.97 -31.24 8.28
N GLU A 90 -3.98 -30.79 9.05
CA GLU A 90 -5.21 -31.56 9.30
C GLU A 90 -6.05 -31.85 8.04
N PHE A 91 -5.98 -31.00 7.01
CA PHE A 91 -6.71 -31.17 5.75
C PHE A 91 -5.94 -31.96 4.67
N ILE A 92 -4.68 -32.33 4.92
CA ILE A 92 -3.83 -33.07 3.97
C ILE A 92 -3.83 -34.59 4.27
N VAL A 93 -4.49 -35.04 5.35
CA VAL A 93 -4.63 -36.45 5.75
C VAL A 93 -5.97 -37.04 5.31
#